data_AF-A0A5C2HJL2-F1
#
_entry.id   AF-A0A5C2HJL2-F1
#
_cell.length_a   1.000
_cell.length_b   1.000
_cell.length_c   1.000
_cell.angle_alpha   90.00
_cell.angle_beta   90.00
_cell.angle_gamma   90.00
#
_symmetry.space_group_name_H-M   'P 1'
#
loop_
_entity.id
_entity.type
_entity.pdbx_description
1 polymer ?
#
loop_
_entity_poly.entity_id
_entity_poly.type
_entity_poly.pdbx_seq_one_letter_code
_entity_poly.pdbx_strand_id
1 'polypeptide(L)'
;MIDFTKFKIDIYTNKETPIIDNTNLSYIEKETIDDLFVKIYYDKIEIGRGVILDFYKEFENIGENGNIITKIKTFSSNGNIYERFTNYGQKIYKLKYLKSPPIKKEERKVFIKFFADEMNTYVKEIINKYKNIKLSYISSSSLIPDEIVNQIKELSSLEVANIIIKNGGQDSKSIETFKAGVENSSSKYTLNESLLSLSDQYIIIDDVMGNGSSIATILKKLYDKTNKLNFFLIVAKDVKI
;
A
#
# COMPACT_ATOMS: atom_id res chain seq x y z
N MET A 1 18.96 6.52 -13.80
CA MET A 1 18.48 5.32 -13.06
C MET A 1 18.27 5.74 -11.62
N ILE A 2 17.19 5.31 -10.96
CA ILE A 2 16.93 5.68 -9.55
C ILE A 2 17.88 4.88 -8.67
N ASP A 3 18.63 5.55 -7.80
CA ASP A 3 19.57 4.90 -6.88
C ASP A 3 18.81 4.38 -5.65
N PHE A 4 18.68 3.06 -5.54
CA PHE A 4 17.91 2.43 -4.48
C PHE A 4 18.51 2.67 -3.09
N THR A 5 19.82 2.90 -2.99
CA THR A 5 20.53 3.08 -1.71
C THR A 5 20.16 4.40 -1.02
N LYS A 6 19.63 5.36 -1.78
CA LYS A 6 19.19 6.64 -1.27
C LYS A 6 17.79 6.60 -0.63
N PHE A 7 17.05 5.52 -0.80
CA PHE A 7 15.74 5.39 -0.16
C PHE A 7 15.85 5.01 1.31
N LYS A 8 14.92 5.55 2.09
CA LYS A 8 14.63 5.10 3.45
C LYS A 8 13.13 5.11 3.68
N ILE A 9 12.59 4.05 4.25
CA ILE A 9 11.18 3.88 4.61
C ILE A 9 11.12 3.64 6.10
N ASP A 10 10.53 4.57 6.84
CA ASP A 10 10.31 4.44 8.27
C ASP A 10 8.83 4.17 8.52
N ILE A 11 8.51 3.07 9.22
CA ILE A 11 7.17 2.72 9.67
C ILE A 11 7.11 2.91 11.18
N TYR A 12 6.39 3.93 11.64
CA TYR A 12 6.18 4.25 13.05
C TYR A 12 4.90 3.59 13.54
N THR A 13 4.99 2.81 14.62
CA THR A 13 3.84 2.12 15.22
C THR A 13 4.15 1.63 16.62
N ASN A 14 3.14 1.43 17.47
CA ASN A 14 3.25 0.65 18.71
C ASN A 14 2.81 -0.81 18.52
N LYS A 15 2.27 -1.16 17.36
CA LYS A 15 1.85 -2.53 17.07
C LYS A 15 3.06 -3.44 17.10
N GLU A 16 2.87 -4.62 17.65
CA GLU A 16 3.88 -5.67 17.55
C GLU A 16 4.13 -5.98 16.07
N THR A 17 5.35 -5.68 15.61
CA THR A 17 5.69 -5.81 14.19
C THR A 17 6.48 -7.08 13.95
N PRO A 18 6.13 -7.86 12.92
CA PRO A 18 6.98 -8.94 12.43
C PRO A 18 8.21 -8.31 11.79
N ILE A 19 9.31 -8.24 12.54
CA ILE A 19 10.58 -7.70 12.06
C ILE A 19 11.10 -8.64 10.97
N ILE A 20 11.16 -8.12 9.74
CA ILE A 20 11.82 -8.77 8.60
C ILE A 20 12.90 -7.82 8.15
N ASP A 21 14.15 -8.29 8.14
CA ASP A 21 15.29 -7.51 7.69
C ASP A 21 15.06 -7.04 6.26
N ASN A 22 15.00 -5.71 6.08
CA ASN A 22 14.92 -5.08 4.78
C ASN A 22 15.82 -3.85 4.78
N THR A 23 16.75 -3.78 3.83
CA THR A 23 17.82 -2.77 3.80
C THR A 23 17.32 -1.33 3.82
N ASN A 24 16.11 -1.07 3.30
CA ASN A 24 15.57 0.28 3.14
C ASN A 24 14.30 0.51 3.96
N LEU A 25 13.84 -0.47 4.74
CA LEU A 25 12.61 -0.37 5.53
C LEU A 25 12.91 -0.67 7.00
N SER A 26 12.51 0.25 7.88
CA SER A 26 12.70 0.12 9.31
C SER A 26 11.38 0.31 10.05
N TYR A 27 11.15 -0.50 11.07
CA TYR A 27 10.05 -0.31 12.02
C TYR A 27 10.58 0.45 13.23
N ILE A 28 9.87 1.51 13.62
CA ILE A 28 10.25 2.40 14.73
C ILE A 28 9.11 2.38 15.74
N GLU A 29 9.39 1.89 16.94
CA GLU A 29 8.40 1.86 18.01
C GLU A 29 8.01 3.28 18.42
N LYS A 30 6.71 3.53 18.49
CA LYS A 30 6.18 4.82 18.94
C LYS A 30 4.87 4.63 19.67
N GLU A 31 4.93 4.68 20.99
CA GLU A 31 3.83 4.37 21.91
C GLU A 31 2.50 5.06 21.58
N THR A 32 2.56 6.28 21.04
CA THR A 32 1.38 7.11 20.76
C THR A 32 0.74 6.88 19.38
N ILE A 33 1.23 5.93 18.58
CA ILE A 33 0.74 5.67 17.22
C ILE A 33 0.36 4.20 17.09
N ASP A 34 -0.93 3.90 17.13
CA ASP A 34 -1.44 2.53 16.91
C ASP A 34 -1.36 2.14 15.42
N ASP A 35 -1.50 3.09 14.51
CA ASP A 35 -1.47 2.83 13.06
C ASP A 35 -0.06 2.60 12.52
N LEU A 36 0.04 2.09 11.29
CA LEU A 36 1.32 1.99 10.59
C LEU A 36 1.56 3.31 9.84
N PHE A 37 2.07 4.31 10.54
CA PHE A 37 2.38 5.61 9.95
C PHE A 37 3.73 5.54 9.22
N VAL A 38 3.74 5.88 7.93
CA VAL A 38 4.90 5.65 7.07
C VAL A 38 5.46 6.98 6.56
N LYS A 39 6.79 7.09 6.58
CA LYS A 39 7.53 8.15 5.89
C LYS A 39 8.51 7.53 4.90
N ILE A 40 8.55 8.09 3.69
CA ILE A 40 9.45 7.68 2.62
C ILE A 40 10.37 8.84 2.28
N TYR A 41 11.66 8.56 2.34
CA TYR A 41 12.72 9.50 2.06
C TYR A 41 13.50 9.08 0.81
N TYR A 42 14.04 10.07 0.10
CA TYR A 42 15.10 9.89 -0.88
C TYR A 42 16.19 10.92 -0.63
N ASP A 43 17.43 10.46 -0.42
CA ASP A 43 18.59 11.34 -0.14
C ASP A 43 18.31 12.30 1.03
N LYS A 44 17.75 11.76 2.12
CA LYS A 44 17.35 12.48 3.36
C LYS A 44 16.20 13.49 3.20
N ILE A 45 15.60 13.60 2.02
CA ILE A 45 14.41 14.44 1.77
C ILE A 45 13.16 13.59 1.90
N GLU A 46 12.17 14.04 2.68
CA GLU A 46 10.86 13.38 2.78
C GLU A 46 10.07 13.60 1.48
N ILE A 47 9.91 12.54 0.68
CA ILE A 47 9.23 12.59 -0.62
C ILE A 47 7.79 12.07 -0.55
N GLY A 48 7.47 11.31 0.49
CA GLY A 48 6.08 10.94 0.75
C GLY A 48 5.79 10.48 2.17
N ARG A 49 4.51 10.53 2.52
CA ARG A 49 3.98 10.19 3.85
C ARG A 49 2.65 9.50 3.72
N GLY A 50 2.39 8.48 4.53
CA GLY A 50 1.14 7.75 4.41
C GLY A 50 0.80 6.94 5.64
N VAL A 51 -0.30 6.20 5.51
CA VAL A 51 -0.72 5.22 6.51
C VAL A 51 -1.01 3.90 5.81
N ILE A 52 -0.62 2.81 6.47
CA ILE A 52 -1.08 1.47 6.15
C ILE A 52 -2.05 1.05 7.25
N LEU A 53 -3.26 0.62 6.89
CA LEU A 53 -4.29 0.33 7.91
C LEU A 53 -3.86 -0.86 8.79
N ASP A 54 -3.27 -1.90 8.19
CA ASP A 54 -2.80 -3.04 8.97
C ASP A 54 -1.79 -3.94 8.26
N PHE A 55 -1.38 -5.02 8.92
CA PHE A 55 -0.60 -6.10 8.31
C PHE A 55 -1.46 -7.14 7.58
N TYR A 56 -0.88 -7.77 6.57
CA TYR A 56 -1.39 -8.90 5.79
C TYR A 56 -0.26 -9.94 5.69
N LYS A 57 -0.54 -11.25 5.82
CA LYS A 57 0.47 -12.30 5.63
C LYS A 57 -0.01 -13.38 4.67
N GLU A 58 0.95 -13.94 3.93
CA GLU A 58 0.79 -15.11 3.07
C GLU A 58 0.13 -16.31 3.70
N PHE A 59 -0.43 -17.08 2.78
CA PHE A 59 -1.12 -18.32 3.01
C PHE A 59 -0.36 -19.41 2.26
N GLU A 60 -0.41 -20.63 2.77
CA GLU A 60 -0.08 -21.82 1.99
C GLU A 60 -1.37 -22.44 1.44
N ASN A 61 -1.33 -22.84 0.17
CA ASN A 61 -2.36 -23.71 -0.40
C ASN A 61 -1.91 -25.14 -0.13
N ILE A 62 -2.62 -25.84 0.75
CA ILE A 62 -2.38 -27.24 1.05
C ILE A 62 -3.37 -28.06 0.26
N GLY A 63 -2.89 -29.07 -0.45
CA GLY A 63 -3.76 -30.09 -1.03
C GLY A 63 -4.18 -31.08 0.04
N GLU A 64 -5.44 -31.04 0.46
CA GLU A 64 -6.05 -32.10 1.26
C GLU A 64 -7.19 -32.74 0.46
N ASN A 65 -7.11 -34.06 0.25
CA ASN A 65 -8.17 -34.85 -0.39
C ASN A 65 -8.63 -34.32 -1.77
N GLY A 66 -7.70 -33.77 -2.58
CA GLY A 66 -8.01 -33.20 -3.89
C GLY A 66 -8.59 -31.77 -3.88
N ASN A 67 -8.79 -31.18 -2.70
CA ASN A 67 -9.22 -29.81 -2.52
C ASN A 67 -8.05 -28.90 -2.12
N ILE A 68 -8.02 -27.68 -2.66
CA ILE A 68 -7.05 -26.65 -2.27
C ILE A 68 -7.60 -25.96 -1.02
N ILE A 69 -6.97 -26.19 0.13
CA ILE A 69 -7.28 -25.50 1.38
C ILE A 69 -6.24 -24.43 1.63
N THR A 70 -6.68 -23.20 1.90
CA THR A 70 -5.79 -22.10 2.25
C THR A 70 -5.53 -22.07 3.76
N LYS A 71 -4.28 -22.31 4.20
CA LYS A 71 -3.83 -22.19 5.61
C LYS A 71 -2.94 -20.96 5.80
N ILE A 72 -3.00 -20.37 7.00
CA ILE A 72 -2.24 -19.18 7.41
C ILE A 72 -0.78 -19.57 7.69
N LYS A 73 0.21 -18.87 7.11
CA LYS A 73 1.61 -19.04 7.56
C LYS A 73 1.79 -18.33 8.91
N THR A 74 2.07 -19.08 9.98
CA THR A 74 2.34 -18.54 11.32
C THR A 74 3.58 -17.65 11.33
N PHE A 75 3.70 -16.73 12.30
CA PHE A 75 4.98 -16.08 12.62
C PHE A 75 5.23 -16.09 14.12
N SER A 76 6.51 -16.15 14.47
CA SER A 76 6.97 -15.95 15.84
C SER A 76 7.27 -14.47 16.05
N SER A 77 6.72 -13.88 17.10
CA SER A 77 7.13 -12.56 17.59
C SER A 77 7.13 -12.60 19.12
N ASN A 78 8.18 -12.04 19.74
CA ASN A 78 8.39 -12.05 21.20
C ASN A 78 8.20 -13.44 21.86
N GLY A 79 8.61 -14.52 21.18
CA GLY A 79 8.46 -15.90 21.67
C GLY A 79 7.06 -16.50 21.52
N ASN A 80 6.08 -15.76 21.00
CA ASN A 80 4.72 -16.23 20.74
C ASN A 80 4.50 -16.55 19.27
N ILE A 81 3.78 -17.63 18.99
CA ILE A 81 3.33 -17.97 17.64
C ILE A 81 1.95 -17.35 17.42
N TYR A 82 1.86 -16.41 16.48
CA TYR A 82 0.60 -15.77 16.13
C TYR A 82 -0.05 -16.48 14.94
N GLU A 83 -1.30 -16.91 15.13
CA GLU A 83 -2.07 -17.72 14.17
C GLU A 83 -3.20 -16.97 13.46
N ARG A 84 -3.37 -15.65 13.64
CA ARG A 84 -4.56 -14.93 13.15
C ARG A 84 -4.24 -13.76 12.23
N PHE A 85 -5.08 -13.62 11.19
CA PHE A 85 -5.16 -12.42 10.38
C PHE A 85 -5.52 -11.21 11.23
N THR A 86 -5.06 -10.05 10.81
CA THR A 86 -5.74 -8.80 11.15
C THR A 86 -7.08 -8.73 10.43
N ASN A 87 -8.04 -7.97 10.98
CA ASN A 87 -9.36 -7.78 10.36
C ASN A 87 -9.24 -7.23 8.91
N TYR A 88 -8.29 -6.34 8.67
CA TYR A 88 -8.02 -5.77 7.34
C TYR A 88 -7.38 -6.81 6.41
N GLY A 89 -6.38 -7.54 6.91
CA GLY A 89 -5.68 -8.60 6.19
C GLY A 89 -6.62 -9.70 5.69
N GLN A 90 -7.59 -10.12 6.51
CA GLN A 90 -8.57 -11.13 6.12
C GLN A 90 -9.50 -10.62 5.00
N LYS A 91 -9.99 -9.39 5.12
CA LYS A 91 -10.88 -8.78 4.13
C LYS A 91 -10.18 -8.59 2.78
N ILE A 92 -8.95 -8.04 2.79
CA ILE A 92 -8.18 -7.85 1.56
C ILE A 92 -7.82 -9.19 0.91
N TYR A 93 -7.53 -10.22 1.72
CA TYR A 93 -7.30 -11.56 1.21
C TYR A 93 -8.50 -12.10 0.42
N LYS A 94 -9.68 -12.09 1.07
CA LYS A 94 -10.93 -12.57 0.46
C LYS A 94 -11.21 -11.85 -0.86
N LEU A 95 -10.97 -10.54 -0.91
CA LEU A 95 -11.17 -9.74 -2.12
C LEU A 95 -10.18 -10.07 -3.25
N LYS A 96 -8.92 -10.37 -2.93
CA LYS A 96 -7.85 -10.56 -3.93
C LYS A 96 -7.71 -12.01 -4.40
N TYR A 97 -7.95 -12.99 -3.52
CA TYR A 97 -7.50 -14.37 -3.75
C TYR A 97 -8.61 -15.42 -3.69
N LEU A 98 -9.77 -15.14 -3.08
CA LEU A 98 -10.88 -16.09 -3.07
C LEU A 98 -11.61 -16.05 -4.43
N LYS A 99 -11.26 -17.00 -5.31
CA LYS A 99 -11.82 -17.09 -6.67
C LYS A 99 -12.95 -18.12 -6.82
N SER A 100 -13.07 -19.07 -5.90
CA SER A 100 -14.02 -20.19 -6.04
C SER A 100 -14.53 -20.71 -4.67
N PRO A 101 -15.77 -20.38 -4.27
CA PRO A 101 -16.64 -19.38 -4.90
C PRO A 101 -16.06 -17.97 -4.73
N PRO A 102 -16.26 -17.04 -5.70
CA PRO A 102 -15.87 -15.66 -5.51
C PRO A 102 -16.67 -15.03 -4.36
N ILE A 103 -16.08 -14.01 -3.73
CA ILE A 103 -16.79 -13.21 -2.74
C ILE A 103 -18.09 -12.62 -3.31
N LYS A 104 -19.17 -12.63 -2.51
CA LYS A 104 -20.45 -12.05 -2.93
C LYS A 104 -20.32 -10.55 -3.14
N LYS A 105 -21.02 -10.00 -4.14
CA LYS A 105 -20.98 -8.56 -4.47
C LYS A 105 -21.29 -7.66 -3.26
N GLU A 106 -22.26 -8.06 -2.43
CA GLU A 106 -22.63 -7.28 -1.23
C GLU A 106 -21.53 -7.32 -0.16
N GLU A 107 -20.90 -8.48 0.08
CA GLU A 107 -19.77 -8.58 1.02
C GLU A 107 -18.57 -7.74 0.52
N ARG A 108 -18.31 -7.75 -0.79
CA ARG A 108 -17.31 -6.87 -1.41
C ARG A 108 -17.58 -5.40 -1.14
N LYS A 109 -18.80 -4.91 -1.40
CA LYS A 109 -19.18 -3.51 -1.14
C LYS A 109 -18.96 -3.13 0.32
N VAL A 110 -19.36 -4.01 1.25
CA VAL A 110 -19.15 -3.80 2.69
C VAL A 110 -17.66 -3.66 3.02
N PHE A 111 -16.80 -4.50 2.46
CA PHE A 111 -15.36 -4.42 2.71
C PHE A 111 -14.71 -3.18 2.10
N ILE A 112 -15.06 -2.83 0.86
CA ILE A 112 -14.56 -1.62 0.20
C ILE A 112 -14.97 -0.38 0.98
N LYS A 113 -16.25 -0.29 1.36
CA LYS A 113 -16.76 0.84 2.16
C LYS A 113 -16.02 0.93 3.50
N PHE A 114 -15.82 -0.19 4.18
CA PHE A 114 -15.05 -0.24 5.42
C PHE A 114 -13.65 0.35 5.25
N PHE A 115 -12.91 -0.01 4.18
CA PHE A 115 -11.59 0.58 3.94
C PHE A 115 -11.65 2.07 3.60
N ALA A 116 -12.63 2.48 2.78
CA ALA A 116 -12.78 3.87 2.38
C ALA A 116 -13.13 4.79 3.56
N ASP A 117 -14.02 4.35 4.45
CA ASP A 117 -14.43 5.09 5.64
C ASP A 117 -13.20 5.33 6.57
N GLU A 118 -12.41 4.29 6.80
CA GLU A 118 -11.17 4.35 7.60
C GLU A 118 -10.12 5.28 6.95
N MET A 119 -9.88 5.11 5.65
CA MET A 119 -8.95 5.95 4.89
C MET A 119 -9.39 7.42 4.85
N ASN A 120 -10.69 7.68 4.80
CA ASN A 120 -11.24 9.04 4.74
C ASN A 120 -10.95 9.86 6.00
N THR A 121 -10.76 9.22 7.15
CA THR A 121 -10.28 9.90 8.37
C THR A 121 -8.92 10.57 8.11
N TYR A 122 -7.98 9.86 7.47
CA TYR A 122 -6.68 10.42 7.10
C TYR A 122 -6.76 11.45 5.97
N VAL A 123 -7.67 11.24 5.00
CA VAL A 123 -7.91 12.23 3.94
C VAL A 123 -8.34 13.56 4.56
N LYS A 124 -9.26 13.55 5.53
CA LYS A 124 -9.69 14.76 6.25
C LYS A 124 -8.53 15.46 6.95
N GLU A 125 -7.64 14.72 7.59
CA GLU A 125 -6.46 15.30 8.22
C GLU A 125 -5.50 15.94 7.21
N ILE A 126 -5.33 15.32 6.04
CA ILE A 126 -4.48 15.83 4.97
C ILE A 126 -5.07 17.11 4.38
N ILE A 127 -6.35 17.13 4.01
CA ILE A 127 -6.98 18.32 3.40
C ILE A 127 -7.08 19.51 4.36
N ASN A 128 -7.11 19.26 5.67
CA ASN A 128 -7.09 20.32 6.68
C ASN A 128 -5.71 21.00 6.79
N LYS A 129 -4.63 20.32 6.38
CA LYS A 129 -3.24 20.79 6.50
C LYS A 129 -2.62 21.22 5.17
N TYR A 130 -3.09 20.65 4.07
CA TYR A 130 -2.50 20.80 2.74
C TYR A 130 -3.56 21.25 1.73
N LYS A 131 -3.16 22.08 0.77
CA LYS A 131 -4.03 22.60 -0.30
C LYS A 131 -3.76 21.87 -1.62
N ASN A 132 -4.68 21.99 -2.57
CA ASN A 132 -4.57 21.42 -3.92
C ASN A 132 -4.33 19.90 -3.90
N ILE A 133 -5.13 19.20 -3.10
CA ILE A 133 -5.05 17.75 -2.95
C ILE A 133 -5.93 17.08 -4.00
N LYS A 134 -5.40 16.06 -4.68
CA LYS A 134 -6.15 15.17 -5.58
C LYS A 134 -5.97 13.72 -5.19
N LEU A 135 -6.97 12.90 -5.49
CA LEU A 135 -6.92 11.46 -5.32
C LEU A 135 -6.28 10.80 -6.55
N SER A 136 -5.48 9.78 -6.31
CA SER A 136 -4.96 8.88 -7.35
C SER A 136 -4.90 7.45 -6.82
N TYR A 137 -4.60 6.48 -7.68
CA TYR A 137 -4.48 5.09 -7.27
C TYR A 137 -3.55 4.29 -8.17
N ILE A 138 -3.08 3.16 -7.63
CA ILE A 138 -2.32 2.18 -8.41
C ILE A 138 -3.29 1.13 -8.93
N SER A 139 -3.54 1.12 -10.23
CA SER A 139 -4.46 0.15 -10.83
C SER A 139 -4.05 -1.30 -10.54
N SER A 140 -5.01 -2.10 -10.06
CA SER A 140 -4.83 -3.52 -9.77
C SER A 140 -5.91 -4.36 -10.46
N SER A 141 -5.59 -5.61 -10.79
CA SER A 141 -6.54 -6.53 -11.43
C SER A 141 -7.74 -6.84 -10.56
N SER A 142 -7.62 -6.66 -9.24
CA SER A 142 -8.70 -6.80 -8.30
C SER A 142 -9.60 -5.57 -8.21
N LEU A 143 -9.28 -4.45 -8.88
CA LEU A 143 -10.03 -3.18 -8.86
C LEU A 143 -10.20 -2.51 -7.49
N ILE A 144 -9.62 -3.09 -6.43
CA ILE A 144 -9.80 -2.62 -5.05
C ILE A 144 -9.38 -1.15 -4.88
N PRO A 145 -8.20 -0.69 -5.37
CA PRO A 145 -7.81 0.71 -5.23
C PRO A 145 -8.75 1.69 -5.95
N ASP A 146 -9.27 1.29 -7.11
CA ASP A 146 -10.22 2.10 -7.91
C ASP A 146 -11.55 2.27 -7.15
N GLU A 147 -12.10 1.18 -6.65
CA GLU A 147 -13.35 1.20 -5.88
C GLU A 147 -13.22 2.00 -4.58
N ILE A 148 -12.08 1.87 -3.88
CA ILE A 148 -11.81 2.67 -2.67
C ILE A 148 -11.73 4.17 -3.03
N VAL A 149 -11.00 4.54 -4.09
CA VAL A 149 -10.92 5.94 -4.53
C VAL A 149 -12.28 6.52 -4.87
N ASN A 150 -13.14 5.76 -5.55
CA ASN A 150 -14.48 6.22 -5.88
C ASN A 150 -15.34 6.47 -4.63
N GLN A 151 -15.24 5.62 -3.62
CA GLN A 151 -15.91 5.85 -2.33
C GLN A 151 -15.34 7.08 -1.61
N ILE A 152 -14.02 7.23 -1.54
CA ILE A 152 -13.39 8.40 -0.91
C ILE A 152 -13.75 9.69 -1.66
N LYS A 153 -13.82 9.66 -3.00
CA LYS A 153 -14.26 10.79 -3.82
C LYS A 153 -15.66 11.25 -3.40
N GLU A 154 -16.60 10.33 -3.22
CA GLU A 154 -17.96 10.64 -2.75
C GLU A 154 -17.95 11.25 -1.34
N LEU A 155 -17.09 10.75 -0.46
CA LEU A 155 -17.00 11.22 0.94
C LEU A 155 -16.27 12.56 1.12
N SER A 156 -15.33 12.90 0.23
CA SER A 156 -14.43 14.05 0.39
C SER A 156 -14.63 15.13 -0.67
N SER A 157 -15.36 14.85 -1.75
CA SER A 157 -15.51 15.71 -2.93
C SER A 157 -14.18 16.07 -3.62
N LEU A 158 -13.10 15.33 -3.35
CA LEU A 158 -11.82 15.52 -4.02
C LEU A 158 -11.87 15.06 -5.49
N GLU A 159 -11.17 15.77 -6.36
CA GLU A 159 -10.98 15.34 -7.73
C GLU A 159 -10.10 14.08 -7.78
N VAL A 160 -10.44 13.16 -8.69
CA VAL A 160 -9.63 11.98 -8.98
C VAL A 160 -8.85 12.23 -10.26
N ALA A 161 -7.52 12.16 -10.16
CA ALA A 161 -6.59 12.20 -11.28
C ALA A 161 -5.76 10.93 -11.27
N ASN A 162 -6.05 9.99 -12.18
CA ASN A 162 -5.28 8.75 -12.31
C ASN A 162 -3.94 9.01 -13.01
N ILE A 163 -3.00 9.56 -12.25
CA ILE A 163 -1.67 9.98 -12.71
C ILE A 163 -0.68 8.81 -12.82
N ILE A 164 -1.07 7.57 -12.47
CA ILE A 164 -0.17 6.41 -12.47
C ILE A 164 -0.58 5.44 -13.57
N ILE A 165 0.27 5.32 -14.59
CA ILE A 165 0.11 4.34 -15.66
C ILE A 165 0.89 3.09 -15.27
N LYS A 166 0.20 1.96 -15.23
CA LYS A 166 0.80 0.65 -15.03
C LYS A 166 1.09 0.00 -16.38
N ASN A 167 2.36 -0.02 -16.75
CA ASN A 167 2.87 -0.67 -17.95
C ASN A 167 2.98 -2.19 -17.74
N GLY A 168 3.16 -2.92 -18.85
CA GLY A 168 3.61 -4.31 -18.79
C GLY A 168 4.96 -4.42 -18.06
N GLY A 169 5.17 -5.52 -17.34
CA GLY A 169 6.39 -5.77 -16.57
C GLY A 169 6.32 -7.11 -15.84
N GLN A 170 7.40 -7.47 -15.12
CA GLN A 170 7.41 -8.70 -14.33
C GLN A 170 6.38 -8.63 -13.20
N ASP A 171 5.77 -9.77 -12.88
CA ASP A 171 4.88 -9.87 -11.72
C ASP A 171 5.70 -9.56 -10.46
N SER A 172 5.16 -8.68 -9.60
CA SER A 172 5.89 -8.20 -8.42
C SER A 172 6.03 -9.29 -7.36
N LYS A 173 5.36 -10.44 -7.52
CA LYS A 173 5.36 -11.55 -6.56
C LYS A 173 6.69 -12.31 -6.48
N SER A 174 7.51 -12.27 -7.53
CA SER A 174 8.82 -12.95 -7.56
C SER A 174 9.99 -12.02 -7.17
N ILE A 175 9.68 -10.81 -6.69
CA ILE A 175 10.68 -9.81 -6.35
C ILE A 175 10.90 -9.82 -4.83
N GLU A 176 12.05 -10.32 -4.42
CA GLU A 176 12.40 -10.49 -3.01
C GLU A 176 13.18 -9.30 -2.45
N THR A 177 13.97 -8.60 -3.29
CA THR A 177 14.83 -7.50 -2.82
C THR A 177 14.27 -6.11 -3.14
N PHE A 178 14.58 -5.13 -2.28
CA PHE A 178 14.20 -3.74 -2.51
C PHE A 178 14.80 -3.19 -3.81
N LYS A 179 16.08 -3.50 -4.08
CA LYS A 179 16.78 -3.13 -5.33
C LYS A 179 16.04 -3.62 -6.58
N ALA A 180 15.78 -4.93 -6.69
CA ALA A 180 15.06 -5.50 -7.83
C ALA A 180 13.65 -4.90 -7.95
N GLY A 181 13.03 -4.57 -6.80
CA GLY A 181 11.76 -3.86 -6.74
C GLY A 181 11.79 -2.46 -7.34
N VAL A 182 12.82 -1.65 -7.04
CA VAL A 182 13.01 -0.31 -7.63
C VAL A 182 13.29 -0.42 -9.12
N GLU A 183 14.12 -1.37 -9.56
CA GLU A 183 14.43 -1.62 -10.97
C GLU A 183 13.17 -1.98 -11.77
N ASN A 184 12.36 -2.93 -11.29
CA ASN A 184 11.10 -3.30 -11.93
C ASN A 184 10.08 -2.15 -11.90
N SER A 185 9.94 -1.46 -10.76
CA SER A 185 9.00 -0.36 -10.60
C SER A 185 9.36 0.86 -11.47
N SER A 186 10.64 1.00 -11.82
CA SER A 186 11.13 2.09 -12.66
C SER A 186 10.58 2.02 -14.09
N SER A 187 10.34 0.83 -14.65
CA SER A 187 9.70 0.67 -15.97
C SER A 187 8.20 0.42 -15.86
N LYS A 188 7.78 -0.34 -14.84
CA LYS A 188 6.38 -0.77 -14.66
C LYS A 188 5.41 0.37 -14.38
N TYR A 189 5.86 1.44 -13.72
CA TYR A 189 4.99 2.56 -13.38
C TYR A 189 5.48 3.85 -14.04
N THR A 190 4.69 4.48 -14.89
CA THR A 190 4.98 5.81 -15.44
C THR A 190 3.93 6.82 -14.98
N LEU A 191 4.28 8.11 -15.04
CA LEU A 191 3.34 9.17 -14.70
C LEU A 191 2.58 9.63 -15.96
N ASN A 192 1.27 9.74 -15.85
CA ASN A 192 0.45 10.32 -16.91
C ASN A 192 0.59 11.85 -16.87
N GLU A 193 1.48 12.40 -17.71
CA GLU A 193 1.75 13.83 -17.74
C GLU A 193 0.53 14.68 -18.12
N SER A 194 -0.44 14.11 -18.87
CA SER A 194 -1.66 14.83 -19.26
C SER A 194 -2.61 15.11 -18.08
N LEU A 195 -2.49 14.34 -16.99
CA LEU A 195 -3.30 14.49 -15.78
C LEU A 195 -2.49 15.06 -14.60
N LEU A 196 -1.18 15.23 -14.78
CA LEU A 196 -0.28 15.72 -13.75
C LEU A 196 -0.30 17.25 -13.72
N SER A 197 -0.41 17.80 -12.52
CA SER A 197 -0.29 19.24 -12.25
C SER A 197 0.86 19.48 -11.30
N LEU A 198 1.70 20.48 -11.63
CA LEU A 198 2.85 20.84 -10.79
C LEU A 198 2.44 21.55 -9.50
N SER A 199 1.23 22.12 -9.44
CA SER A 199 0.69 22.78 -8.24
C SER A 199 0.09 21.82 -7.23
N ASP A 200 -0.22 20.60 -7.65
CA ASP A 200 -1.06 19.68 -6.90
C ASP A 200 -0.21 18.71 -6.07
N GLN A 201 -0.82 18.20 -5.00
CA GLN A 201 -0.32 17.11 -4.19
C GLN A 201 -1.29 15.94 -4.32
N TYR A 202 -0.78 14.72 -4.34
CA TYR A 202 -1.60 13.53 -4.60
C TYR A 202 -1.68 12.63 -3.36
N ILE A 203 -2.87 12.11 -3.08
CA ILE A 203 -3.06 10.97 -2.18
C ILE A 203 -3.21 9.73 -3.06
N ILE A 204 -2.23 8.82 -3.00
CA ILE A 204 -2.19 7.60 -3.81
C ILE A 204 -2.76 6.44 -3.00
N ILE A 205 -3.82 5.82 -3.51
CA ILE A 205 -4.42 4.64 -2.89
C ILE A 205 -3.85 3.36 -3.52
N ASP A 206 -3.47 2.40 -2.68
CA ASP A 206 -3.08 1.05 -3.10
C ASP A 206 -3.72 -0.02 -2.20
N ASP A 207 -3.75 -1.25 -2.68
CA ASP A 207 -4.33 -2.36 -1.93
C ASP A 207 -3.33 -3.03 -0.99
N VAL A 208 -2.12 -3.37 -1.45
CA VAL A 208 -1.14 -4.09 -0.64
C VAL A 208 0.28 -3.59 -0.89
N MET A 209 1.00 -3.24 0.18
CA MET A 209 2.42 -2.88 0.15
C MET A 209 3.29 -4.09 0.47
N GLY A 210 4.12 -4.51 -0.48
CA GLY A 210 5.19 -5.50 -0.25
C GLY A 210 6.40 -4.89 0.48
N ASN A 211 7.56 -4.92 -0.15
CA ASN A 211 8.80 -4.30 0.38
C ASN A 211 8.83 -2.75 0.26
N GLY A 212 7.78 -2.12 -0.26
CA GLY A 212 7.66 -0.65 -0.39
C GLY A 212 8.31 -0.04 -1.63
N SER A 213 9.02 -0.82 -2.44
CA SER A 213 9.76 -0.30 -3.59
C SER A 213 8.87 0.35 -4.65
N SER A 214 7.67 -0.20 -4.94
CA SER A 214 6.71 0.36 -5.89
C SER A 214 6.27 1.78 -5.51
N ILE A 215 5.74 1.95 -4.30
CA ILE A 215 5.24 3.25 -3.83
C ILE A 215 6.39 4.26 -3.69
N ALA A 216 7.56 3.83 -3.20
CA ALA A 216 8.73 4.69 -3.11
C ALA A 216 9.20 5.19 -4.49
N THR A 217 9.19 4.31 -5.49
CA THR A 217 9.54 4.65 -6.88
C THR A 217 8.56 5.64 -7.50
N ILE A 218 7.26 5.43 -7.28
CA ILE A 218 6.20 6.34 -7.77
C ILE A 218 6.34 7.72 -7.12
N LEU A 219 6.50 7.77 -5.79
CA LEU A 219 6.68 9.03 -5.06
C LEU A 219 7.94 9.76 -5.50
N LYS A 220 9.05 9.05 -5.78
CA LYS A 220 10.28 9.67 -6.28
C LYS A 220 10.05 10.33 -7.64
N LYS A 221 9.39 9.64 -8.56
CA LYS A 221 9.04 10.20 -9.88
C LYS A 221 8.14 11.43 -9.77
N LEU A 222 7.19 11.41 -8.83
CA LEU A 222 6.32 12.55 -8.58
C LEU A 222 7.11 13.72 -8.00
N TYR A 223 7.94 13.46 -6.99
CA TYR A 223 8.77 14.48 -6.37
C TYR A 223 9.73 15.13 -7.37
N ASP A 224 10.33 14.35 -8.28
CA ASP A 224 11.21 14.90 -9.33
C ASP A 224 10.51 15.85 -10.28
N LYS A 225 9.20 15.67 -10.49
CA LYS A 225 8.41 16.56 -11.35
C LYS A 225 7.82 17.74 -10.59
N THR A 226 7.31 17.53 -9.39
CA THR A 226 6.51 18.53 -8.68
C THR A 226 7.24 19.22 -7.53
N ASN A 227 8.37 18.65 -7.08
CA ASN A 227 9.12 19.07 -5.89
C ASN A 227 8.23 19.18 -4.63
N LYS A 228 7.19 18.34 -4.53
CA LYS A 228 6.19 18.37 -3.46
C LYS A 228 6.13 17.03 -2.72
N LEU A 229 5.86 17.13 -1.42
CA LEU A 229 5.48 15.99 -0.61
C LEU A 229 4.14 15.41 -1.11
N ASN A 230 4.10 14.11 -1.38
CA ASN A 230 2.88 13.40 -1.75
C ASN A 230 2.46 12.42 -0.66
N PHE A 231 1.21 11.99 -0.70
CA PHE A 231 0.63 11.13 0.30
C PHE A 231 0.22 9.78 -0.28
N PHE A 232 0.05 8.79 0.59
CA PHE A 232 -0.48 7.50 0.19
C PHE A 232 -1.27 6.83 1.32
N LEU A 233 -2.25 6.02 0.96
CA LEU A 233 -3.01 5.20 1.89
C LEU A 233 -3.09 3.79 1.33
N ILE A 234 -2.75 2.80 2.16
CA ILE A 234 -2.65 1.40 1.73
C ILE A 234 -3.46 0.53 2.68
N VAL A 235 -4.24 -0.40 2.14
CA VAL A 235 -5.09 -1.26 2.97
C VAL A 235 -4.25 -2.17 3.85
N ALA A 236 -3.21 -2.82 3.31
CA ALA A 236 -2.38 -3.70 4.12
C ALA A 236 -0.90 -3.76 3.73
N LYS A 237 -0.03 -4.03 4.71
CA LYS A 237 1.39 -4.33 4.56
C LYS A 237 1.60 -5.83 4.49
N ASP A 238 2.14 -6.33 3.39
CA ASP A 238 2.53 -7.72 3.24
C ASP A 238 3.80 -8.04 4.04
N VAL A 239 3.76 -9.10 4.83
CA VAL A 239 4.83 -9.56 5.75
C VAL A 239 5.59 -10.74 5.14
N LYS A 240 5.67 -10.85 3.81
CA LYS A 240 6.55 -11.85 3.18
C LYS A 240 8.01 -11.58 3.53
N ILE A 241 8.71 -12.66 3.86
CA ILE A 241 10.18 -12.76 3.94
C ILE A 241 10.71 -12.71 2.51
#